data_AF-A0A1V1NV21-F1
#
_entry.id   AF-A0A1V1NV21-F1
#
_cell.length_a   1.000
_cell.length_b   1.000
_cell.length_c   1.000
_cell.angle_alpha   90.00
_cell.angle_beta   90.00
_cell.angle_gamma   90.00
#
_symmetry.space_group_name_H-M   'P 1'
#
loop_
_entity.id
_entity.type
_entity.pdbx_description
1 polymer ?
#
loop_
_entity_poly.entity_id
_entity_poly.type
_entity_poly.pdbx_seq_one_letter_code
_entity_poly.pdbx_strand_id
1 'polypeptide(L)'
;MLKSSKFIFVICIMINISFSVNADLRIDSIYPTSFKPGQLTEFTITGEGFDEHTRVSFFPDSGNNHAIIGSMDTPGICYSLAKSGQFLFIADGSNGLQLMKVSDNNELSLLSNFDTPGSAIDIELAGNIAFIADGTAGLCIIDINDPMNPELIQTIDVSAKATGINISGTTLCMTTVDKGFLYSIFQIINALF
;
A
#
# COMPACT_ATOMS: atom_id res chain seq x y z
N MET A 1 19.90 16.96 -46.51
CA MET A 1 20.41 17.35 -45.18
C MET A 1 19.34 17.02 -44.14
N LEU A 2 19.59 16.03 -43.29
CA LEU A 2 18.72 15.73 -42.14
C LEU A 2 19.05 16.72 -41.01
N LYS A 3 18.09 17.55 -40.61
CA LYS A 3 18.19 18.35 -39.38
C LYS A 3 17.99 17.41 -38.20
N SER A 4 19.02 17.24 -37.37
CA SER A 4 18.85 16.63 -36.05
C SER A 4 18.52 17.71 -35.03
N SER A 5 17.43 17.53 -34.30
CA SER A 5 17.09 18.34 -33.13
C SER A 5 17.61 17.64 -31.88
N LYS A 6 18.47 18.30 -31.11
CA LYS A 6 18.86 17.85 -29.76
C LYS A 6 17.77 18.32 -28.79
N PHE A 7 17.11 17.38 -28.13
CA PHE A 7 16.24 17.67 -26.99
C PHE A 7 17.09 17.60 -25.73
N ILE A 8 17.13 18.69 -24.95
CA ILE A 8 17.73 18.74 -23.62
C ILE A 8 16.57 18.54 -22.64
N PHE A 9 16.57 17.42 -21.93
CA PHE A 9 15.65 17.21 -20.81
C PHE A 9 16.29 17.79 -19.55
N VAL A 10 15.60 18.72 -18.92
CA VAL A 10 15.98 19.28 -17.61
C VAL A 10 15.38 18.36 -16.55
N ILE A 11 16.23 17.68 -15.78
CA ILE A 11 15.81 16.90 -14.62
C ILE A 11 16.17 17.72 -13.38
N CYS A 12 15.22 18.49 -12.86
CA CYS A 12 15.29 19.00 -11.49
C CYS A 12 14.83 17.88 -10.57
N ILE A 13 15.70 17.38 -9.70
CA ILE A 13 15.31 16.40 -8.68
C ILE A 13 14.95 17.17 -7.41
N MET A 14 13.66 17.26 -7.10
CA MET A 14 13.22 17.66 -5.76
C MET A 14 13.23 16.40 -4.89
N ILE A 15 14.12 16.33 -3.89
CA ILE A 15 14.18 15.20 -2.97
C ILE A 15 13.23 15.51 -1.81
N ASN A 16 12.13 14.77 -1.70
CA ASN A 16 11.29 14.77 -0.50
C ASN A 16 11.63 13.54 0.34
N ILE A 17 11.87 13.77 1.64
CA ILE A 17 12.32 12.74 2.57
C ILE A 17 11.28 12.62 3.69
N SER A 18 10.74 11.41 3.89
CA SER A 18 9.80 11.07 4.97
C SER A 18 10.42 10.00 5.88
N PHE A 19 10.25 10.11 7.20
CA PHE A 19 10.84 9.22 8.21
C PHE A 19 9.79 8.66 9.17
N SER A 20 9.97 7.42 9.64
CA SER A 20 9.34 6.87 10.86
C SER A 20 10.44 6.35 11.79
N VAL A 21 10.69 7.03 12.91
CA VAL A 21 11.53 6.51 14.01
C VAL A 21 11.14 7.14 15.36
N ASN A 22 11.33 6.38 16.45
CA ASN A 22 10.91 6.62 17.84
C ASN A 22 11.94 7.41 18.69
N ALA A 23 12.72 8.29 18.05
CA ALA A 23 13.62 9.26 18.69
C ALA A 23 13.71 10.50 17.79
N ASP A 24 14.01 11.67 18.37
CA ASP A 24 14.07 12.96 17.64
C ASP A 24 15.17 12.96 16.56
N LEU A 25 14.85 12.41 15.39
CA LEU A 25 15.70 12.44 14.21
C LEU A 25 15.70 13.87 13.68
N ARG A 26 16.88 14.50 13.62
CA ARG A 26 17.03 15.86 13.11
C ARG A 26 18.06 15.88 11.99
N ILE A 27 17.68 16.38 10.81
CA ILE A 27 18.63 16.71 9.75
C ILE A 27 19.05 18.16 9.92
N ASP A 28 20.36 18.38 10.04
CA ASP A 28 20.94 19.72 10.07
C ASP A 28 21.29 20.21 8.66
N SER A 29 21.81 19.33 7.79
CA SER A 29 22.17 19.71 6.42
C SER A 29 22.30 18.52 5.46
N ILE A 30 22.20 18.82 4.16
CA ILE A 30 22.48 17.91 3.06
C ILE A 30 23.41 18.63 2.07
N TYR A 31 24.52 18.01 1.69
CA TYR A 31 25.50 18.60 0.77
C TYR A 31 26.08 17.56 -0.21
N PRO A 32 26.29 17.90 -1.49
CA PRO A 32 25.92 19.17 -2.13
C PRO A 32 24.42 19.24 -2.43
N THR A 33 23.86 20.45 -2.50
CA THR A 33 22.43 20.69 -2.77
C THR A 33 22.09 20.68 -4.26
N SER A 34 23.08 20.52 -5.13
CA SER A 34 22.91 20.45 -6.58
C SER A 34 23.98 19.56 -7.20
N PHE A 35 23.64 18.94 -8.33
CA PHE A 35 24.48 17.94 -8.98
C PHE A 35 24.51 18.17 -10.49
N LYS A 36 25.59 17.72 -11.14
CA LYS A 36 25.67 17.70 -12.60
C LYS A 36 25.16 16.37 -13.15
N PRO A 37 24.28 16.37 -14.16
CA PRO A 37 23.84 15.14 -14.80
C PRO A 37 25.03 14.31 -15.32
N GLY A 38 24.98 12.99 -15.08
CA GLY A 38 26.00 12.05 -15.55
C GLY A 38 27.30 12.02 -14.72
N GLN A 39 27.37 12.77 -13.61
CA GLN A 39 28.51 12.77 -12.71
C GLN A 39 28.22 11.94 -11.45
N LEU A 40 29.07 10.96 -11.15
CA LEU A 40 29.08 10.30 -9.84
C LEU A 40 29.36 11.35 -8.77
N THR A 41 28.43 11.52 -7.85
CA THR A 41 28.56 12.49 -6.75
C THR A 41 28.18 11.83 -5.45
N GLU A 42 29.08 11.93 -4.46
CA GLU A 42 28.77 11.59 -3.08
C GLU A 42 28.01 12.75 -2.45
N PHE A 43 27.03 12.44 -1.61
CA PHE A 43 26.36 13.42 -0.77
C PHE A 43 26.52 13.01 0.70
N THR A 44 26.48 14.01 1.58
CA THR A 44 26.54 13.84 3.03
C THR A 44 25.27 14.38 3.64
N ILE A 45 24.66 13.60 4.53
CA ILE A 45 23.56 14.04 5.40
C ILE A 45 24.16 14.17 6.81
N THR A 46 23.98 15.32 7.43
CA THR A 46 24.43 15.57 8.80
C THR A 46 23.25 15.82 9.71
N GLY A 47 23.31 15.31 10.93
CA GLY A 47 22.33 15.60 11.96
C GLY A 47 22.41 14.62 13.13
N GLU A 48 21.33 14.51 13.90
CA GLU A 48 21.24 13.71 15.13
C GLU A 48 20.29 12.52 14.95
N GLY A 49 20.58 11.42 15.64
CA GLY A 49 19.73 10.21 15.63
C GLY A 49 19.98 9.21 14.49
N PHE A 50 21.06 9.39 13.70
CA PHE A 50 21.49 8.42 12.70
C PHE A 50 22.34 7.31 13.32
N ASP A 51 21.99 6.06 13.05
CA ASP A 51 22.71 4.87 13.48
C ASP A 51 22.74 3.78 12.36
N GLU A 52 23.27 2.61 12.69
CA GLU A 52 23.37 1.48 11.74
C GLU A 52 22.01 0.90 11.29
N HIS A 53 20.92 1.25 11.98
CA HIS A 53 19.55 0.84 11.64
C HIS A 53 18.81 1.90 10.85
N THR A 54 19.35 3.12 10.75
CA THR A 54 18.70 4.21 10.06
C THR A 54 18.66 3.95 8.55
N ARG A 55 17.44 3.96 7.99
CA ARG A 55 17.19 3.78 6.56
C ARG A 55 17.00 5.14 5.91
N VAL A 56 17.78 5.45 4.87
CA VAL A 56 17.60 6.65 4.03
C VAL A 56 17.13 6.22 2.66
N SER A 57 16.02 6.79 2.19
CA SER A 57 15.46 6.51 0.87
C SER A 57 15.40 7.79 0.02
N PHE A 58 15.73 7.68 -1.27
CA PHE A 58 15.72 8.79 -2.21
C PHE A 58 14.63 8.56 -3.25
N PHE A 59 13.71 9.52 -3.37
CA PHE A 59 12.69 9.53 -4.41
C PHE A 59 13.03 10.64 -5.41
N PRO A 60 13.55 10.30 -6.59
CA PRO A 60 13.86 11.31 -7.59
C PRO A 60 12.57 11.90 -8.16
N ASP A 61 12.15 13.06 -7.67
CA ASP A 61 11.00 13.78 -8.22
C ASP A 61 11.43 14.68 -9.37
N SER A 62 11.51 14.10 -10.57
CA SER A 62 11.87 14.81 -11.81
C SER A 62 10.74 15.66 -12.42
N GLY A 63 9.61 15.80 -11.72
CA GLY A 63 8.42 16.49 -12.25
C GLY A 63 7.64 17.32 -11.24
N ASN A 64 8.11 17.42 -9.98
CA ASN A 64 7.36 17.99 -8.86
C ASN A 64 5.99 17.29 -8.68
N ASN A 65 5.95 15.98 -8.90
CA ASN A 65 4.75 15.14 -8.92
C ASN A 65 4.45 14.46 -7.57
N HIS A 66 5.07 14.96 -6.49
CA HIS A 66 4.87 14.57 -5.10
C HIS A 66 5.62 13.30 -4.68
N ALA A 67 6.76 13.53 -4.03
CA ALA A 67 6.97 13.20 -2.61
C ALA A 67 6.02 12.17 -1.98
N ILE A 68 6.56 11.29 -1.15
CA ILE A 68 5.75 10.73 -0.06
C ILE A 68 5.27 11.93 0.78
N ILE A 69 3.98 12.27 0.65
CA ILE A 69 3.32 13.38 1.34
C ILE A 69 2.64 12.96 2.65
N GLY A 70 2.65 11.66 2.93
CA GLY A 70 2.11 11.06 4.15
C GLY A 70 2.58 9.62 4.28
N SER A 71 2.86 9.20 5.51
CA SER A 71 3.19 7.82 5.87
C SER A 71 2.57 7.51 7.22
N MET A 72 2.10 6.28 7.39
CA MET A 72 1.57 5.79 8.64
C MET A 72 1.94 4.31 8.77
N ASP A 73 2.43 3.94 9.95
CA ASP A 73 2.73 2.54 10.25
C ASP A 73 1.42 1.82 10.60
N THR A 74 1.23 0.64 10.01
CA THR A 74 0.22 -0.32 10.46
C THR A 74 0.81 -1.20 11.58
N PRO A 75 -0.02 -1.79 12.46
CA PRO A 75 0.47 -2.69 13.51
C PRO A 75 1.17 -3.96 12.97
N GLY A 76 0.90 -4.35 11.72
CA GLY A 76 1.39 -5.57 11.11
C GLY A 76 2.26 -5.38 9.88
N ILE A 77 2.40 -6.49 9.14
CA ILE A 77 2.99 -6.48 7.81
C ILE A 77 1.84 -6.19 6.85
N CYS A 78 1.84 -4.98 6.28
CA CYS A 78 0.95 -4.62 5.21
C CYS A 78 1.31 -5.40 3.93
N TYR A 79 0.41 -6.28 3.49
CA TYR A 79 0.59 -7.10 2.30
C TYR A 79 -0.10 -6.51 1.07
N SER A 80 -1.28 -5.90 1.25
CA SER A 80 -2.09 -5.35 0.17
C SER A 80 -3.01 -4.25 0.69
N LEU A 81 -3.50 -3.39 -0.21
CA LEU A 81 -4.49 -2.38 0.11
C LEU A 81 -5.47 -2.20 -1.05
N ALA A 82 -6.69 -1.82 -0.71
CA ALA A 82 -7.69 -1.35 -1.65
C ALA A 82 -8.28 -0.01 -1.19
N LYS A 83 -8.84 0.75 -2.12
CA LYS A 83 -9.33 2.11 -1.87
C LYS A 83 -10.77 2.26 -2.34
N SER A 84 -11.61 2.87 -1.51
CA SER A 84 -12.95 3.34 -1.87
C SER A 84 -13.16 4.77 -1.38
N GLY A 85 -13.27 5.72 -2.31
CA GLY A 85 -13.34 7.14 -1.95
C GLY A 85 -12.12 7.61 -1.16
N GLN A 86 -12.35 8.11 0.05
CA GLN A 86 -11.31 8.54 1.01
C GLN A 86 -10.82 7.42 1.94
N PHE A 87 -11.40 6.22 1.84
CA PHE A 87 -11.06 5.11 2.74
C PHE A 87 -10.04 4.17 2.10
N LEU A 88 -9.09 3.71 2.91
CA LEU A 88 -8.17 2.63 2.60
C LEU A 88 -8.50 1.43 3.46
N PHE A 89 -8.48 0.26 2.83
CA PHE A 89 -8.72 -1.04 3.43
C PHE A 89 -7.45 -1.85 3.24
N ILE A 90 -6.77 -2.16 4.34
CA ILE A 90 -5.39 -2.67 4.31
C ILE A 90 -5.36 -4.08 4.89
N ALA A 91 -4.90 -5.03 4.09
CA ALA A 91 -4.60 -6.38 4.54
C ALA A 91 -3.28 -6.37 5.31
N ASP A 92 -3.36 -6.42 6.65
CA ASP A 92 -2.26 -6.17 7.58
C ASP A 92 -1.76 -7.47 8.24
N GLY A 93 -1.76 -8.56 7.48
CA GLY A 93 -1.21 -9.83 7.91
C GLY A 93 -1.98 -10.41 9.08
N SER A 94 -1.29 -10.74 10.17
CA SER A 94 -1.89 -11.31 11.38
C SER A 94 -2.71 -10.31 12.20
N ASN A 95 -2.72 -9.02 11.83
CA ASN A 95 -3.60 -8.02 12.45
C ASN A 95 -4.90 -7.81 11.66
N GLY A 96 -5.17 -8.70 10.69
CA GLY A 96 -6.40 -8.67 9.90
C GLY A 96 -6.51 -7.45 8.99
N LEU A 97 -7.67 -6.81 9.00
CA LEU A 97 -8.00 -5.67 8.16
C LEU A 97 -7.87 -4.36 8.95
N GLN A 98 -7.10 -3.41 8.42
CA GLN A 98 -7.06 -2.03 8.95
C GLN A 98 -7.87 -1.11 8.03
N LEU A 99 -8.67 -0.22 8.62
CA LEU A 99 -9.47 0.75 7.90
C LEU A 99 -8.94 2.14 8.22
N MET A 100 -8.52 2.86 7.19
CA MET A 100 -7.94 4.19 7.32
C MET A 100 -8.69 5.22 6.48
N LYS A 101 -8.62 6.48 6.88
CA LYS A 101 -9.08 7.62 6.10
C LYS A 101 -7.91 8.45 5.61
N VAL A 102 -7.97 8.82 4.34
CA VAL A 102 -7.16 9.85 3.71
C VAL A 102 -8.01 11.11 3.58
N SER A 103 -7.58 12.18 4.23
CA SER A 103 -8.23 13.48 4.13
C SER A 103 -7.71 14.29 2.93
N ASP A 104 -8.40 15.39 2.60
CA ASP A 104 -8.08 16.20 1.42
C ASP A 104 -6.69 16.89 1.49
N ASN A 105 -6.11 17.02 2.69
CA ASN A 105 -4.75 17.53 2.92
C ASN A 105 -3.70 16.41 2.98
N ASN A 106 -4.06 15.17 2.64
CA ASN A 106 -3.23 13.96 2.68
C ASN A 106 -2.85 13.46 4.08
N GLU A 107 -3.53 13.91 5.14
CA GLU A 107 -3.36 13.32 6.46
C GLU A 107 -4.06 11.95 6.52
N LEU A 108 -3.32 10.95 7.02
CA LEU A 108 -3.78 9.59 7.26
C LEU A 108 -4.29 9.46 8.69
N SER A 109 -5.39 8.73 8.88
CA SER A 109 -5.91 8.38 10.22
C SER A 109 -6.45 6.96 10.23
N LEU A 110 -6.10 6.18 11.26
CA LEU A 110 -6.73 4.89 11.52
C LEU A 110 -8.15 5.12 12.05
N LEU A 111 -9.13 4.50 11.41
CA LEU A 111 -10.54 4.59 11.79
C LEU A 111 -10.95 3.44 12.69
N SER A 112 -10.65 2.23 12.24
CA SER A 112 -11.02 0.98 12.89
C SER A 112 -10.11 -0.14 12.41
N ASN A 113 -10.25 -1.30 13.05
CA ASN A 113 -9.67 -2.55 12.59
C ASN A 113 -10.70 -3.66 12.67
N PHE A 114 -10.44 -4.75 11.97
CA PHE A 114 -11.23 -5.96 12.01
C PHE A 114 -10.30 -7.16 12.04
N ASP A 115 -10.40 -7.96 13.10
CA ASP A 115 -9.66 -9.21 13.24
C ASP A 115 -10.26 -10.23 12.27
N THR A 116 -9.54 -10.50 11.18
CA THR A 116 -9.95 -11.55 10.24
C THR A 116 -9.64 -12.93 10.83
N PRO A 117 -10.40 -13.98 10.52
CA PRO A 117 -10.17 -15.31 11.10
C PRO A 117 -8.76 -15.88 10.87
N GLY A 118 -8.05 -15.42 9.86
CA GLY A 118 -6.70 -15.84 9.50
C GLY A 118 -5.72 -14.68 9.36
N SER A 119 -4.88 -14.75 8.34
CA SER A 119 -3.93 -13.69 8.03
C SER A 119 -4.34 -13.03 6.73
N ALA A 120 -4.72 -11.75 6.79
CA ALA A 120 -5.10 -10.98 5.63
C ALA A 120 -3.87 -10.72 4.75
N ILE A 121 -3.87 -11.29 3.54
CA ILE A 121 -2.75 -11.23 2.60
C ILE A 121 -3.10 -10.36 1.39
N ASP A 122 -4.31 -10.49 0.86
CA ASP A 122 -4.74 -9.71 -0.30
C ASP A 122 -6.18 -9.25 -0.13
N ILE A 123 -6.54 -8.13 -0.76
CA ILE A 123 -7.86 -7.51 -0.64
C ILE A 123 -8.31 -6.91 -1.97
N GLU A 124 -9.56 -7.18 -2.34
CA GLU A 124 -10.25 -6.55 -3.46
C GLU A 124 -11.64 -6.08 -3.01
N LEU A 125 -12.12 -4.97 -3.59
CA LEU A 125 -13.42 -4.40 -3.26
C LEU A 125 -14.40 -4.54 -4.42
N ALA A 126 -15.65 -4.92 -4.12
CA ALA A 126 -16.77 -4.80 -5.03
C ALA A 126 -17.92 -4.04 -4.35
N GLY A 127 -18.01 -2.73 -4.63
CA GLY A 127 -18.95 -1.84 -3.95
C GLY A 127 -18.62 -1.75 -2.46
N ASN A 128 -19.58 -2.16 -1.62
CA ASN A 128 -19.45 -2.15 -0.15
C ASN A 128 -18.99 -3.50 0.42
N ILE A 129 -18.44 -4.38 -0.42
CA ILE A 129 -17.95 -5.69 0.01
C ILE A 129 -16.44 -5.75 -0.19
N ALA A 130 -15.74 -6.14 0.87
CA ALA A 130 -14.33 -6.50 0.82
C ALA A 130 -14.16 -8.02 0.74
N PHE A 131 -13.37 -8.47 -0.22
CA PHE A 131 -12.97 -9.87 -0.38
C PHE A 131 -11.49 -10.00 -0.02
N ILE A 132 -11.18 -10.83 0.97
CA ILE A 132 -9.84 -10.93 1.55
C ILE A 132 -9.33 -12.36 1.42
N ALA A 133 -8.13 -12.53 0.86
CA ALA A 133 -7.39 -13.78 0.94
C ALA A 133 -6.79 -13.85 2.35
N ASP A 134 -7.39 -14.67 3.20
CA ASP A 134 -7.16 -14.69 4.63
C ASP A 134 -6.27 -15.87 5.06
N GLY A 135 -5.27 -16.18 4.22
CA GLY A 135 -4.33 -17.26 4.47
C GLY A 135 -5.02 -18.61 4.63
N THR A 136 -4.79 -19.28 5.75
CA THR A 136 -5.35 -20.62 6.03
C THR A 136 -6.85 -20.60 6.32
N ALA A 137 -7.44 -19.43 6.59
CA ALA A 137 -8.89 -19.29 6.73
C ALA A 137 -9.63 -19.28 5.38
N GLY A 138 -8.90 -19.14 4.26
CA GLY A 138 -9.45 -19.13 2.92
C GLY A 138 -9.91 -17.75 2.47
N LEU A 139 -11.13 -17.63 1.96
CA LEU A 139 -11.72 -16.36 1.54
C LEU A 139 -12.57 -15.78 2.68
N CYS A 140 -12.25 -14.56 3.09
CA CYS A 140 -13.06 -13.78 4.03
C CYS A 140 -13.85 -12.69 3.27
N ILE A 141 -15.15 -12.59 3.52
CA ILE A 141 -16.07 -11.65 2.87
C ILE A 141 -16.65 -10.74 3.94
N ILE A 142 -16.41 -9.44 3.82
CA ILE A 142 -16.74 -8.44 4.85
C ILE A 142 -17.62 -7.34 4.24
N ASP A 143 -18.69 -6.98 4.93
CA ASP A 143 -19.45 -5.75 4.67
C ASP A 143 -18.65 -4.56 5.20
N ILE A 144 -18.37 -3.60 4.32
CA ILE A 144 -17.64 -2.36 4.61
C ILE A 144 -18.51 -1.12 4.36
N ASN A 145 -19.83 -1.26 4.35
CA ASN A 145 -20.76 -0.14 4.19
C ASN A 145 -20.62 0.91 5.30
N ASP A 146 -20.30 0.48 6.53
CA ASP A 146 -19.80 1.36 7.60
C ASP A 146 -18.32 1.03 7.89
N PRO A 147 -17.37 1.84 7.39
CA PRO A 147 -15.93 1.64 7.65
C PRO A 147 -15.54 1.73 9.13
N MET A 148 -16.40 2.25 10.02
CA MET A 148 -16.13 2.24 11.45
C MET A 148 -16.52 0.90 12.11
N ASN A 149 -17.45 0.16 11.49
CA ASN A 149 -18.03 -1.07 12.01
C ASN A 149 -18.16 -2.13 10.89
N PRO A 150 -17.04 -2.62 10.34
CA PRO A 150 -17.07 -3.70 9.36
C PRO A 150 -17.66 -4.98 9.96
N GLU A 151 -18.41 -5.74 9.15
CA GLU A 151 -19.10 -6.95 9.58
C GLU A 151 -18.69 -8.15 8.72
N LEU A 152 -18.31 -9.27 9.36
CA LEU A 152 -18.06 -10.52 8.64
C LEU A 152 -19.37 -11.08 8.09
N ILE A 153 -19.46 -11.16 6.76
CA ILE A 153 -20.58 -11.82 6.08
C ILE A 153 -20.34 -13.32 6.05
N GLN A 154 -19.16 -13.73 5.59
CA GLN A 154 -18.86 -15.14 5.39
C GLN A 154 -17.36 -15.42 5.35
N THR A 155 -16.97 -16.58 5.89
CA THR A 155 -15.67 -17.20 5.63
C THR A 155 -15.88 -18.47 4.81
N ILE A 156 -15.08 -18.64 3.77
CA ILE A 156 -15.16 -19.77 2.85
C ILE A 156 -13.82 -20.50 2.90
N ASP A 157 -13.83 -21.69 3.49
CA ASP A 157 -12.68 -22.59 3.47
C ASP A 157 -12.45 -23.07 2.03
N VAL A 158 -11.29 -22.71 1.47
CA VAL A 158 -10.84 -23.12 0.13
C VAL A 158 -9.92 -24.35 0.18
N SER A 159 -9.78 -24.97 1.35
CA SER A 159 -8.97 -26.16 1.65
C SER A 159 -7.51 -26.03 1.20
N ALA A 160 -6.96 -24.82 1.28
CA ALA A 160 -5.59 -24.43 1.02
C ALA A 160 -5.34 -23.01 1.55
N LYS A 161 -4.08 -22.58 1.64
CA LYS A 161 -3.75 -21.19 1.97
C LYS A 161 -4.07 -20.25 0.80
N ALA A 162 -5.03 -19.35 0.96
CA ALA A 162 -5.35 -18.27 0.02
C ALA A 162 -4.28 -17.17 0.06
N THR A 163 -3.87 -16.65 -1.10
CA THR A 163 -2.77 -15.67 -1.17
C THR A 163 -3.00 -14.48 -2.10
N GLY A 164 -3.95 -14.56 -3.02
CA GLY A 164 -4.20 -13.47 -3.95
C GLY A 164 -5.59 -13.58 -4.51
N ILE A 165 -6.22 -12.43 -4.71
CA ILE A 165 -7.58 -12.29 -5.24
C ILE A 165 -7.53 -11.31 -6.41
N ASN A 166 -8.39 -11.54 -7.41
CA ASN A 166 -8.69 -10.52 -8.39
C ASN A 166 -10.17 -10.59 -8.78
N ILE A 167 -10.78 -9.42 -8.96
CA ILE A 167 -12.17 -9.31 -9.41
C ILE A 167 -12.19 -8.76 -10.83
N SER A 168 -12.87 -9.46 -11.73
CA SER A 168 -13.10 -9.04 -13.11
C SER A 168 -14.57 -9.16 -13.47
N GLY A 169 -15.24 -8.01 -13.59
CA GLY A 169 -16.69 -7.94 -13.77
C GLY A 169 -17.40 -8.61 -12.59
N THR A 170 -18.11 -9.69 -12.87
CA THR A 170 -18.77 -10.50 -11.84
C THR A 170 -17.93 -11.70 -11.41
N THR A 171 -16.66 -11.82 -11.74
CA THR A 171 -15.90 -13.04 -11.41
C THR A 171 -14.80 -12.74 -10.43
N LEU A 172 -14.75 -13.49 -9.33
CA LEU A 172 -13.60 -13.49 -8.43
C LEU A 172 -12.69 -14.68 -8.74
N CYS A 173 -11.40 -14.40 -8.89
CA CYS A 173 -10.34 -15.39 -9.08
C CYS A 173 -9.42 -15.36 -7.86
N MET A 174 -9.01 -16.54 -7.38
CA MET A 174 -8.13 -16.68 -6.22
C MET A 174 -6.96 -17.62 -6.49
N THR A 175 -5.80 -17.31 -5.93
CA THR A 175 -4.61 -18.18 -5.92
C THR A 175 -4.41 -18.82 -4.54
N THR A 176 -3.87 -20.04 -4.53
CA THR A 176 -3.54 -20.79 -3.30
C THR A 176 -2.15 -21.43 -3.37
N VAL A 177 -1.46 -21.53 -2.23
CA VAL A 177 -0.06 -22.01 -2.17
C VAL A 177 0.05 -23.53 -2.34
N ASP A 178 -0.90 -24.29 -1.82
CA ASP A 178 -0.76 -25.75 -1.69
C ASP A 178 -1.33 -26.54 -2.88
N LYS A 179 -2.01 -25.86 -3.82
CA LYS A 179 -2.64 -26.53 -4.96
C LYS A 179 -2.30 -25.96 -6.34
N GLY A 180 -1.58 -24.85 -6.50
CA GLY A 180 -1.14 -24.39 -7.83
C GLY A 180 -2.29 -24.19 -8.86
N PHE A 181 -3.53 -24.08 -8.41
CA PHE A 181 -4.73 -23.98 -9.24
C PHE A 181 -5.41 -22.63 -9.00
N LEU A 182 -5.81 -22.01 -10.12
CA LEU A 182 -6.63 -20.81 -10.19
C LEU A 182 -8.07 -21.22 -9.85
N TYR A 183 -8.53 -20.86 -8.66
CA TYR A 183 -9.94 -21.01 -8.32
C TYR A 183 -10.69 -19.80 -8.89
N SER A 184 -11.53 -20.01 -9.91
CA SER A 184 -12.61 -19.07 -10.20
C SER A 184 -13.74 -19.43 -9.26
N ILE A 185 -13.88 -18.67 -8.17
CA ILE A 185 -15.02 -18.85 -7.27
C ILE A 185 -15.86 -17.59 -7.41
N PHE A 186 -17.14 -17.81 -7.69
CA PHE A 186 -18.21 -16.82 -7.73
C PHE A 186 -18.37 -16.07 -9.04
N GLN A 187 -19.55 -16.23 -9.61
CA GLN A 187 -20.25 -15.14 -10.26
C GLN A 187 -20.79 -14.26 -9.10
N ILE A 188 -20.33 -13.01 -8.95
CA ILE A 188 -20.93 -11.93 -8.17
C ILE A 188 -22.30 -11.64 -8.79
N ILE A 189 -23.21 -12.61 -8.73
CA ILE A 189 -24.62 -12.40 -8.98
C ILE A 189 -25.23 -12.27 -7.59
N ASN A 190 -25.71 -11.06 -7.28
CA ASN A 190 -26.42 -10.68 -6.05
C ASN A 190 -25.58 -10.36 -4.80
N ALA A 191 -24.46 -9.64 -4.95
CA ALA A 191 -24.13 -8.64 -3.92
C ALA A 191 -24.99 -7.41 -4.24
N LEU A 192 -26.07 -7.27 -3.49
CA LEU A 192 -27.21 -6.36 -3.69
C LEU A 192 -26.81 -4.96 -4.22
N PHE A 193 -27.20 -4.65 -5.47
CA PHE A 193 -27.41 -3.29 -5.96
C PHE A 193 -28.78 -2.78 -5.50
#